data_AF-A0A536VV89-F1
#
_entry.id   AF-A0A536VV89-F1
#
_cell.length_a   1.000
_cell.length_b   1.000
_cell.length_c   1.000
_cell.angle_alpha   90.00
_cell.angle_beta   90.00
_cell.angle_gamma   90.00
#
_symmetry.space_group_name_H-M   'P 1'
#
loop_
_entity.id
_entity.type
_entity.pdbx_description
1 polymer ?
#
loop_
_entity_poly.entity_id
_entity_poly.type
_entity_poly.pdbx_seq_one_letter_code
_entity_poly.pdbx_strand_id
1 'polypeptide(L)'
;MLLAAGLADVAAGQASDPAVPPGWAAVLDRFVDEYGRVDFEGIARAPADLDSAVAYIASTSPDSNPSLFASGEAKLAYYINAYNALAMFNVVDSGIPRSLAGLQKFSFF
;
A
#
# COMPACT_ATOMS: atom_id res chain seq x y z
N MET A 1 11.50 24.74 10.74
CA MET A 1 12.42 23.84 10.02
C MET A 1 12.84 22.65 10.92
N LEU A 2 11.88 21.99 11.59
CA LEU A 2 12.11 20.78 12.42
C LEU A 2 11.14 19.63 12.09
N LEU A 3 10.09 19.90 11.30
CA LEU A 3 9.05 18.92 10.95
C LEU A 3 9.44 17.97 9.80
N ALA A 4 10.34 18.39 8.91
CA ALA A 4 10.73 17.57 7.75
C ALA A 4 11.67 16.40 8.11
N ALA A 5 12.48 16.53 9.16
CA ALA A 5 13.43 15.49 9.57
C ALA A 5 12.73 14.25 10.15
N GLY A 6 11.64 14.44 10.93
CA GLY A 6 10.93 13.33 11.55
C GLY A 6 10.12 12.46 10.57
N LEU A 7 9.61 13.04 9.49
CA LEU A 7 8.86 12.28 8.46
C LEU A 7 9.79 11.43 7.59
N ALA A 8 10.98 11.95 7.28
CA ALA A 8 11.99 11.21 6.52
C ALA A 8 12.56 10.01 7.31
N ASP A 9 12.78 10.15 8.61
CA ASP A 9 13.23 9.04 9.49
C ASP A 9 12.16 7.94 9.63
N VAL A 10 10.88 8.33 9.71
CA VAL A 10 9.77 7.35 9.71
C VAL A 10 9.69 6.63 8.37
N ALA A 11 9.76 7.35 7.25
CA ALA A 11 9.71 6.74 5.90
C ALA A 11 10.91 5.79 5.65
N ALA A 12 12.11 6.16 6.10
CA ALA A 12 13.30 5.32 5.98
C ALA A 12 13.26 4.08 6.87
N GLY A 13 12.76 4.21 8.12
CA GLY A 13 12.58 3.07 9.03
C GLY A 13 11.51 2.08 8.57
N GLN A 14 10.51 2.55 7.83
CA GLN A 14 9.46 1.72 7.23
C GLN A 14 9.98 0.87 6.06
N ALA A 15 10.94 1.35 5.26
CA ALA A 15 11.41 0.61 4.07
C ALA A 15 12.09 -0.74 4.36
N SER A 16 12.58 -0.95 5.59
CA SER A 16 13.21 -2.20 6.05
C SER A 16 12.33 -3.04 6.99
N ASP A 17 11.14 -2.54 7.35
CA ASP A 17 10.21 -3.21 8.27
C ASP A 17 9.44 -4.30 7.50
N PRO A 18 9.44 -5.58 7.93
CA PRO A 18 8.63 -6.62 7.29
C PRO A 18 7.12 -6.32 7.27
N ALA A 19 6.65 -5.41 8.13
CA ALA A 19 5.29 -4.87 8.13
C ALA A 19 4.97 -3.95 6.95
N VAL A 20 5.98 -3.56 6.16
CA VAL A 20 5.83 -2.70 4.99
C VAL A 20 6.23 -3.53 3.76
N PRO A 21 5.25 -3.95 2.93
CA PRO A 21 5.55 -4.74 1.74
C PRO A 21 6.57 -4.04 0.82
N PRO A 22 7.53 -4.77 0.23
CA PRO A 22 8.50 -4.19 -0.69
C PRO A 22 7.84 -3.44 -1.85
N GLY A 23 8.30 -2.21 -2.11
CA GLY A 23 7.71 -1.32 -3.12
C GLY A 23 6.57 -0.45 -2.60
N TRP A 24 5.93 -0.80 -1.47
CA TRP A 24 4.78 -0.06 -0.96
C TRP A 24 5.11 1.39 -0.59
N ALA A 25 6.23 1.61 0.11
CA ALA A 25 6.67 2.97 0.45
C ALA A 25 6.92 3.83 -0.81
N ALA A 26 7.45 3.23 -1.88
CA ALA A 26 7.67 3.93 -3.15
C ALA A 26 6.34 4.25 -3.87
N VAL A 27 5.34 3.38 -3.78
CA VAL A 27 3.99 3.68 -4.28
C VAL A 27 3.41 4.90 -3.57
N LEU A 28 3.49 4.93 -2.24
CA LEU A 28 3.00 6.04 -1.43
C LEU A 28 3.73 7.34 -1.77
N ASP A 29 5.06 7.31 -1.84
CA ASP A 29 5.88 8.49 -2.15
C ASP A 29 5.62 9.06 -3.56
N ARG A 30 5.43 8.18 -4.55
CA ARG A 30 5.32 8.59 -5.97
C ARG A 30 3.91 8.96 -6.41
N PHE A 31 2.89 8.32 -5.83
CA PHE A 31 1.52 8.37 -6.35
C PHE A 31 0.49 8.84 -5.34
N VAL A 32 0.89 9.20 -4.12
CA VAL A 32 -0.01 9.76 -3.11
C VAL A 32 0.46 11.16 -2.75
N ASP A 33 -0.44 12.14 -2.89
CA ASP A 33 -0.11 13.51 -2.54
C ASP A 33 -0.24 13.79 -1.03
N GLU A 34 0.13 14.98 -0.61
CA GLU A 34 0.07 15.43 0.79
C GLU A 34 -1.34 15.44 1.40
N TYR A 35 -2.38 15.35 0.57
CA TYR A 35 -3.78 15.27 0.99
C TYR A 35 -4.29 13.82 1.01
N GLY A 36 -3.44 12.84 0.70
CA GLY A 36 -3.81 11.43 0.62
C GLY A 36 -4.56 11.04 -0.65
N ARG A 37 -4.54 11.88 -1.69
CA ARG A 37 -5.17 11.56 -2.98
C ARG A 37 -4.23 10.71 -3.82
N VAL A 38 -4.77 9.69 -4.46
CA VAL A 38 -4.02 8.67 -5.18
C VAL A 38 -4.09 8.90 -6.70
N ASP A 39 -2.94 8.93 -7.38
CA ASP A 39 -2.84 8.90 -8.84
C ASP A 39 -2.92 7.45 -9.35
N PHE A 40 -4.13 6.91 -9.41
CA PHE A 40 -4.36 5.55 -9.92
C PHE A 40 -3.94 5.37 -11.39
N GLU A 41 -4.06 6.41 -12.22
CA GLU A 41 -3.62 6.32 -13.61
C GLU A 41 -2.09 6.25 -13.71
N GLY A 42 -1.38 6.99 -12.86
CA GLY A 42 0.07 6.92 -12.72
C GLY A 42 0.53 5.53 -12.33
N ILE A 43 -0.14 4.93 -11.33
CA ILE A 43 0.13 3.55 -10.90
C ILE A 43 -0.14 2.57 -12.04
N ALA A 44 -1.27 2.68 -12.74
CA ALA A 44 -1.60 1.80 -13.86
C ALA A 44 -0.56 1.88 -15.01
N ARG A 45 0.09 3.03 -15.19
CA ARG A 45 1.19 3.20 -16.16
C ARG A 45 2.53 2.66 -15.67
N ALA A 46 2.73 2.53 -14.36
CA ALA A 46 3.98 2.07 -13.74
C ALA A 46 3.72 1.17 -12.51
N PRO A 47 3.16 -0.03 -12.69
CA PRO A 47 2.62 -0.83 -11.58
C PRO A 47 3.66 -1.59 -10.78
N ALA A 48 4.93 -1.63 -11.22
CA ALA A 48 5.96 -2.53 -10.71
C ALA A 48 6.13 -2.52 -9.18
N ASP A 49 6.10 -1.35 -8.55
CA ASP A 49 6.24 -1.24 -7.09
C ASP A 49 5.00 -1.78 -6.35
N LEU A 50 3.80 -1.59 -6.92
CA LEU A 50 2.56 -2.12 -6.36
C LEU A 50 2.49 -3.64 -6.56
N ASP A 51 2.87 -4.14 -7.73
CA ASP A 51 2.94 -5.58 -8.02
C ASP A 51 3.91 -6.29 -7.07
N SER A 52 5.07 -5.67 -6.80
CA SER A 52 6.03 -6.15 -5.80
C SER A 52 5.40 -6.26 -4.41
N ALA A 53 4.65 -5.24 -3.98
CA ALA A 53 3.97 -5.24 -2.68
C ALA A 53 2.94 -6.37 -2.61
N VAL A 54 2.13 -6.56 -3.66
CA VAL A 54 1.09 -7.60 -3.74
C VAL A 54 1.71 -9.00 -3.74
N ALA A 55 2.81 -9.21 -4.48
CA ALA A 55 3.51 -10.50 -4.50
C ALA A 55 4.07 -10.88 -3.11
N TYR A 56 4.57 -9.90 -2.35
CA TYR A 56 5.00 -10.12 -0.97
C TYR A 56 3.82 -10.50 -0.07
N ILE A 57 2.72 -9.76 -0.13
CA ILE A 57 1.50 -10.02 0.66
C ILE A 57 0.94 -11.43 0.37
N ALA A 58 1.02 -11.88 -0.88
CA ALA A 58 0.55 -13.20 -1.28
C ALA A 58 1.35 -14.36 -0.67
N SER A 59 2.60 -14.12 -0.23
CA SER A 59 3.52 -15.16 0.26
C SER A 59 3.92 -15.00 1.72
N THR A 60 3.72 -13.83 2.31
CA THR A 60 4.19 -13.47 3.65
C THR A 60 3.08 -12.82 4.45
N SER A 61 2.81 -13.30 5.67
CA SER A 61 1.82 -12.71 6.57
C SER A 61 2.17 -12.99 8.05
N PRO A 62 1.55 -12.29 9.01
CA PRO A 62 1.64 -12.62 10.43
C PRO A 62 1.32 -14.07 10.79
N ASP A 63 0.44 -14.71 10.03
CA ASP A 63 0.00 -16.08 10.30
C ASP A 63 0.98 -17.11 9.72
N SER A 64 1.50 -16.86 8.51
CA SER A 64 2.48 -17.75 7.85
C SER A 64 3.93 -17.52 8.31
N ASN A 65 4.25 -16.32 8.77
CA ASN A 65 5.61 -15.89 9.15
C ASN A 65 5.62 -15.17 10.51
N PRO A 66 5.11 -15.79 11.59
CA PRO A 66 4.90 -15.11 12.88
C PRO A 66 6.18 -14.53 13.50
N SER A 67 7.35 -15.09 13.19
CA SER A 67 8.65 -14.56 13.67
C SER A 67 9.02 -13.21 13.06
N LEU A 68 8.52 -12.88 11.86
CA LEU A 68 8.71 -11.56 11.25
C LEU A 68 7.80 -10.50 11.88
N PHE A 69 6.72 -10.92 12.55
CA PHE A 69 5.68 -10.06 13.10
C PHE A 69 5.45 -10.36 14.59
N ALA A 70 6.52 -10.23 15.38
CA ALA A 70 6.53 -10.68 16.76
C ALA A 70 5.61 -9.87 17.71
N SER A 71 5.36 -8.60 17.40
CA SER A 71 4.52 -7.72 18.23
C SER A 71 3.14 -7.48 17.62
N GLY A 72 2.17 -7.09 18.45
CA GLY A 72 0.84 -6.72 17.97
C GLY A 72 0.88 -5.53 17.01
N GLU A 73 1.77 -4.58 17.25
CA GLU A 73 1.98 -3.39 16.42
C GLU A 73 2.52 -3.77 15.04
N ALA A 74 3.49 -4.69 14.95
CA ALA A 74 4.02 -5.17 13.67
C ALA A 74 2.94 -5.88 12.85
N LYS A 75 2.08 -6.68 13.49
CA LYS A 75 0.94 -7.33 12.82
C LYS A 75 -0.08 -6.29 12.33
N LEU A 76 -0.40 -5.31 13.17
CA LEU A 76 -1.35 -4.26 12.82
C LEU A 76 -0.84 -3.41 11.65
N ALA A 77 0.42 -2.99 11.70
CA ALA A 77 1.07 -2.25 10.63
C ALA A 77 1.05 -3.05 9.31
N TYR A 78 1.38 -4.35 9.37
CA TYR A 78 1.28 -5.23 8.21
C TYR A 78 -0.14 -5.25 7.63
N TYR A 79 -1.16 -5.48 8.45
CA TYR A 79 -2.53 -5.59 7.93
C TYR A 79 -3.05 -4.27 7.35
N ILE A 80 -2.68 -3.13 7.93
CA ILE A 80 -3.03 -1.81 7.38
C ILE A 80 -2.37 -1.61 6.01
N ASN A 81 -1.07 -1.88 5.90
CA ASN A 81 -0.35 -1.75 4.63
C ASN A 81 -0.88 -2.73 3.58
N ALA A 82 -1.10 -3.99 3.97
CA ALA A 82 -1.61 -5.02 3.07
C ALA A 82 -3.01 -4.70 2.56
N TYR A 83 -3.92 -4.26 3.44
CA TYR A 83 -5.26 -3.85 3.03
C TYR A 83 -5.22 -2.70 2.02
N ASN A 84 -4.46 -1.64 2.31
CA ASN A 84 -4.38 -0.48 1.43
C ASN A 84 -3.74 -0.83 0.08
N ALA A 85 -2.66 -1.61 0.07
CA ALA A 85 -2.02 -2.07 -1.16
C ALA A 85 -2.97 -2.92 -2.00
N LEU A 86 -3.66 -3.88 -1.40
CA LEU A 86 -4.63 -4.72 -2.12
C LEU A 86 -5.84 -3.93 -2.62
N ALA A 87 -6.31 -2.94 -1.86
CA ALA A 87 -7.40 -2.06 -2.30
C ALA A 87 -6.97 -1.24 -3.53
N MET A 88 -5.76 -0.67 -3.52
CA MET A 88 -5.22 0.06 -4.66
C MET A 88 -4.98 -0.86 -5.87
N PHE A 89 -4.48 -2.06 -5.64
CA PHE A 89 -4.33 -3.09 -6.67
C PHE A 89 -5.67 -3.40 -7.33
N ASN A 90 -6.73 -3.63 -6.54
CA ASN A 90 -8.06 -3.90 -7.09
C ASN A 90 -8.59 -2.75 -7.96
N VAL A 91 -8.36 -1.48 -7.59
CA VAL A 91 -8.75 -0.32 -8.41
C VAL A 91 -8.05 -0.34 -9.77
N VAL A 92 -6.76 -0.65 -9.79
CA VAL A 92 -5.96 -0.70 -11.01
C VAL A 92 -6.37 -1.89 -11.88
N ASP A 93 -6.53 -3.08 -11.28
CA ASP A 93 -6.84 -4.33 -11.96
C ASP A 93 -8.28 -4.37 -12.51
N SER A 94 -9.26 -3.94 -11.69
CA SER A 94 -10.67 -3.87 -12.09
C SER A 94 -10.97 -2.72 -13.07
N GLY A 95 -10.01 -1.81 -13.26
CA GLY A 95 -10.16 -0.60 -14.05
C GLY A 95 -10.74 0.56 -13.23
N ILE A 96 -10.15 1.75 -13.45
CA ILE A 96 -10.44 2.95 -12.66
C ILE A 96 -11.85 3.49 -13.01
N PRO A 97 -12.82 3.45 -12.08
CA PRO A 97 -14.17 3.89 -12.37
C PRO A 97 -14.24 5.43 -12.40
N ARG A 98 -14.91 5.98 -13.43
CA ARG A 98 -15.22 7.42 -13.49
C ARG A 98 -16.19 7.88 -12.39
N SER A 99 -16.94 6.95 -11.80
CA SER A 99 -17.88 7.18 -10.70
C SER A 99 -18.17 5.89 -9.94
N LEU A 100 -18.40 6.00 -8.63
CA LEU A 100 -18.96 4.94 -7.79
C LEU A 100 -20.48 5.10 -7.59
N ALA A 101 -21.13 5.99 -8.35
CA ALA A 101 -22.58 6.19 -8.27
C ALA A 101 -23.36 5.10 -9.03
N GLY A 102 -24.62 4.95 -8.65
CA GLY A 102 -25.57 4.09 -9.38
C GLY A 102 -25.19 2.61 -9.37
N LEU A 103 -25.32 1.95 -10.52
CA LEU A 103 -25.05 0.52 -10.66
C LEU A 103 -23.55 0.18 -10.74
N GLN A 104 -22.70 1.16 -11.06
CA GLN A 104 -21.26 0.96 -11.28
C GLN A 104 -20.54 0.48 -10.01
N LYS A 105 -21.07 0.78 -8.82
CA LYS A 105 -20.56 0.24 -7.55
C LYS A 105 -20.70 -1.28 -7.42
N PHE A 106 -21.74 -1.89 -8.00
CA PHE A 106 -22.01 -3.33 -7.84
C PHE A 106 -21.11 -4.20 -8.72
N SER A 107 -20.50 -3.62 -9.75
CA SER A 107 -19.52 -4.32 -10.60
C SER A 107 -18.08 -4.09 -10.16
N PHE A 108 -17.84 -3.12 -9.27
CA PHE A 108 -16.51 -2.73 -8.82
C PHE A 108 -16.11 -3.38 -7.48
N PHE A 109 -17.10 -3.69 -6.63
CA PHE A 109 -16.93 -4.43 -5.37
C PHE A 109 -17.43 -5.86 -5.53
#